data_AF-A0A7S0CQQ7-F1
#
_entry.id   AF-A0A7S0CQQ7-F1
#
_cell.length_a   1.000
_cell.length_b   1.000
_cell.length_c   1.000
_cell.angle_alpha   90.00
_cell.angle_beta   90.00
_cell.angle_gamma   90.00
#
_symmetry.space_group_name_H-M   'P 1'
#
loop_
_entity.id
_entity.type
_entity.pdbx_description
1 polymer ?
#
loop_
_entity_poly.entity_id
_entity_poly.type
_entity_poly.pdbx_seq_one_letter_code
_entity_poly.pdbx_strand_id
1 'polypeptide(L)'
;DEDDDDDGSRPKSSKMDAKTLTSAVVTKLCERAASADSLGAVRNLLRAYRAAAHYGDEDEDEEAGVRLASSSAFHALVTFTLEEMDTILRGLLGSPPAGHPDEARMFKPHQQTRWKKVEPLAKSFLGNTLHLLGQLTDPDMSRFLMARLNASVPFFHAFERLTRKTLKAVLALFGSGEPALRVQSILLIRNMAAVLPPPTLERAAKGVYRQFAANAKFINAESIEHVVFMTTCVCEIYGLDQNQSYSLAFTYVRQLASLLRGALTNKSKEAFRAV
;
A
#
# COMPACT_ATOMS: atom_id res chain seq x y z
N ASP A 1 39.03 -10.23 -1.88
CA ASP A 1 38.67 -8.82 -2.09
C ASP A 1 37.88 -8.38 -0.89
N GLU A 2 38.69 -7.96 0.06
CA GLU A 2 38.40 -7.38 1.36
C GLU A 2 37.58 -6.09 1.17
N ASP A 3 36.73 -5.75 2.15
CA ASP A 3 36.80 -4.44 2.82
C ASP A 3 35.63 -4.26 3.82
N ASP A 4 36.06 -4.24 5.09
CA ASP A 4 35.67 -3.38 6.21
C ASP A 4 34.23 -3.35 6.77
N ASP A 5 34.11 -4.06 7.90
CA ASP A 5 33.25 -3.74 9.05
C ASP A 5 33.67 -2.38 9.67
N ASP A 6 32.94 -1.31 9.34
CA ASP A 6 33.01 -0.02 10.05
C ASP A 6 31.90 0.05 11.11
N ASP A 7 32.27 -0.30 12.35
CA ASP A 7 31.51 -0.06 13.59
C ASP A 7 31.52 1.44 13.93
N GLY A 8 30.74 2.20 13.16
CA GLY A 8 30.48 3.61 13.41
C GLY A 8 29.44 3.81 14.52
N SER A 9 29.90 3.87 15.77
CA SER A 9 29.13 4.34 16.93
C SER A 9 28.38 5.64 16.62
N ARG A 10 27.05 5.58 16.49
CA ARG A 10 26.20 6.75 16.29
C ARG A 10 26.19 7.64 17.54
N PRO A 11 26.33 8.97 17.41
CA PRO A 11 26.27 9.86 18.55
C PRO A 11 24.84 9.89 19.12
N LYS A 12 24.70 9.68 20.44
CA LYS A 12 23.45 9.85 21.18
C LYS A 12 22.95 11.30 21.02
N SER A 13 21.89 11.50 20.25
CA SER A 13 21.24 12.81 20.11
C SER A 13 20.56 13.22 21.40
N SER A 14 20.79 14.46 21.82
CA SER A 14 20.18 15.10 22.98
C SER A 14 18.64 15.14 22.87
N LYS A 15 17.94 14.77 23.95
CA LYS A 15 16.48 14.92 24.11
C LYS A 15 16.00 16.32 23.69
N MET A 16 15.39 16.44 22.52
CA MET A 16 14.57 17.61 22.18
C MET A 16 13.22 17.43 22.88
N ASP A 17 12.75 18.42 23.64
CA ASP A 17 11.41 18.43 24.20
C ASP A 17 10.37 18.30 23.08
N ALA A 18 9.71 17.14 22.99
CA ALA A 18 8.74 16.85 21.95
C ALA A 18 7.52 17.77 22.09
N LYS A 19 7.11 18.40 20.99
CA LYS A 19 5.94 19.30 20.97
C LYS A 19 4.65 18.48 21.10
N THR A 20 3.89 18.69 22.16
CA THR A 20 2.59 18.03 22.36
C THR A 20 1.51 18.57 21.42
N LEU A 21 0.84 17.70 20.68
CA LEU A 21 -0.30 17.99 19.81
C LEU A 21 -1.61 17.68 20.54
N THR A 22 -2.29 18.74 20.99
CA THR A 22 -3.67 18.66 21.48
C THR A 22 -4.64 18.59 20.31
N SER A 23 -5.90 18.17 20.56
CA SER A 23 -6.93 18.10 19.52
C SER A 23 -7.13 19.45 18.81
N ALA A 24 -7.09 20.56 19.56
CA ALA A 24 -7.17 21.91 19.00
C ALA A 24 -5.98 22.26 18.08
N VAL A 25 -4.77 21.78 18.40
CA VAL A 25 -3.59 21.95 17.54
C VAL A 25 -3.72 21.12 16.27
N VAL A 26 -4.23 19.90 16.37
CA VAL A 26 -4.51 19.03 15.21
C VAL A 26 -5.52 19.69 14.27
N THR A 27 -6.66 20.18 14.78
CA THR A 27 -7.68 20.85 13.96
C THR A 27 -7.08 22.02 13.17
N LYS A 28 -6.33 22.92 13.83
CA LYS A 28 -5.66 24.04 13.17
C LYS A 28 -4.61 23.59 12.13
N LEU A 29 -3.94 22.47 12.39
CA LEU A 29 -2.97 21.91 11.46
C LEU A 29 -3.64 21.39 10.18
N CYS A 30 -4.76 20.69 10.34
CA CYS A 30 -5.61 20.20 9.26
C CYS A 30 -6.16 21.34 8.40
N GLU A 31 -6.80 22.34 9.03
CA GLU A 31 -7.35 23.53 8.33
C GLU A 31 -6.31 24.25 7.48
N ARG A 32 -5.10 24.46 8.02
CA ARG A 32 -4.01 25.13 7.30
C ARG A 32 -3.46 24.33 6.14
N ALA A 33 -3.53 23.00 6.21
CA ALA A 33 -3.07 22.13 5.14
C ALA A 33 -4.13 21.94 4.04
N ALA A 34 -5.42 22.00 4.41
CA ALA A 34 -6.56 21.79 3.51
C ALA A 34 -6.57 22.74 2.32
N SER A 35 -6.12 23.99 2.48
CA SER A 35 -6.10 24.97 1.38
C SER A 35 -5.09 24.65 0.28
N ALA A 36 -4.15 23.72 0.52
CA ALA A 36 -3.08 23.35 -0.41
C ALA A 36 -2.21 24.53 -0.91
N ASP A 37 -2.25 25.69 -0.24
CA ASP A 37 -1.48 26.89 -0.65
C ASP A 37 -0.06 26.91 -0.08
N SER A 38 0.18 26.14 0.99
CA SER A 38 1.42 26.20 1.77
C SER A 38 2.10 24.86 1.90
N LEU A 39 3.22 24.68 1.19
CA LEU A 39 4.12 23.53 1.37
C LEU A 39 4.58 23.38 2.83
N GLY A 40 4.72 24.49 3.56
CA GLY A 40 5.09 24.47 4.97
C GLY A 40 3.99 23.90 5.86
N ALA A 41 2.73 24.24 5.58
CA ALA A 41 1.59 23.69 6.31
C ALA A 41 1.47 22.18 6.10
N VAL A 42 1.55 21.72 4.84
CA VAL A 42 1.49 20.29 4.50
C VAL A 42 2.68 19.52 5.10
N ARG A 43 3.87 20.10 5.11
CA ARG A 43 5.04 19.48 5.78
C ARG A 43 4.82 19.31 7.28
N ASN A 44 4.23 20.30 7.95
CA ASN A 44 3.92 20.18 9.38
C ASN A 44 2.83 19.14 9.65
N LEU A 45 1.81 19.05 8.79
CA LEU A 45 0.81 17.98 8.84
C LEU A 45 1.47 16.61 8.72
N LEU A 46 2.34 16.41 7.73
CA LEU A 46 3.01 15.13 7.51
C LEU A 46 4.00 14.75 8.61
N ARG A 47 4.61 15.72 9.29
CA ARG A 47 5.41 15.47 10.50
C ARG A 47 4.55 14.93 11.64
N ALA A 48 3.40 15.56 11.89
CA ALA A 48 2.45 15.06 12.86
C ALA A 48 1.93 13.66 12.47
N TYR A 49 1.59 13.45 11.20
CA TYR A 49 1.13 12.17 10.69
C TYR A 49 2.19 11.07 10.81
N ARG A 50 3.49 11.39 10.61
CA ARG A 50 4.58 10.45 10.88
C ARG A 50 4.59 10.01 12.34
N ALA A 51 4.53 10.96 13.27
CA ALA A 51 4.46 10.65 14.70
C ALA A 51 3.24 9.79 15.06
N ALA A 52 2.12 9.97 14.36
CA ALA A 52 0.94 9.11 14.51
C ALA A 52 1.19 7.70 13.94
N ALA A 53 1.72 7.61 12.72
CA ALA A 53 1.93 6.33 12.04
C ALA A 53 2.88 5.40 12.81
N HIS A 54 3.91 5.98 13.43
CA HIS A 54 4.95 5.27 14.18
C HIS A 54 4.72 5.27 15.69
N TYR A 55 3.49 5.56 16.14
CA TYR A 55 3.18 5.60 17.56
C TYR A 55 3.42 4.23 18.19
N GLY A 56 4.37 4.15 19.13
CA GLY A 56 4.77 2.91 19.79
C GLY A 56 6.00 2.22 19.20
N ASP A 57 6.63 2.79 18.18
CA ASP A 57 7.95 2.37 17.71
C ASP A 57 9.03 2.99 18.63
N GLU A 58 9.65 2.18 19.50
CA GLU A 58 10.64 2.64 20.51
C GLU A 58 11.83 3.42 19.92
N ASP A 59 12.23 3.14 18.67
CA ASP A 59 13.37 3.78 17.98
C ASP A 59 12.98 5.04 17.16
N GLU A 60 11.71 5.22 16.77
CA GLU A 60 11.26 6.36 15.93
C GLU A 60 10.50 7.44 16.72
N ASP A 61 10.00 7.12 17.92
CA ASP A 61 9.34 8.06 18.83
C ASP A 61 10.25 9.25 19.20
N GLU A 62 11.58 9.06 19.27
CA GLU A 62 12.55 10.13 19.57
C GLU A 62 12.83 11.05 18.38
N GLU A 63 12.71 10.56 17.14
CA GLU A 63 13.09 11.30 15.93
C GLU A 63 11.99 12.25 15.43
N ALA A 64 10.72 11.97 15.78
CA ALA A 64 9.57 12.73 15.31
C ALA A 64 9.39 14.11 15.98
N GLY A 65 9.94 14.31 17.19
CA GLY A 65 9.90 15.57 17.93
C GLY A 65 8.49 16.08 18.28
N VAL A 66 7.47 15.22 18.20
CA VAL A 66 6.05 15.56 18.31
C VAL A 66 5.31 14.41 19.00
N ARG A 67 4.46 14.70 19.99
CA ARG A 67 3.69 13.70 20.74
C ARG A 67 2.20 13.99 20.71
N LEU A 68 1.36 12.99 20.42
CA LEU A 68 -0.10 13.16 20.45
C LEU A 68 -0.64 13.13 21.88
N ALA A 69 -1.51 14.08 22.22
CA ALA A 69 -2.04 14.24 23.58
C ALA A 69 -3.19 13.27 23.93
N SER A 70 -3.89 12.72 22.94
CA SER A 70 -5.04 11.83 23.16
C SER A 70 -5.35 10.96 21.95
N SER A 71 -6.09 9.87 22.15
CA SER A 71 -6.61 9.02 21.07
C SER A 71 -7.53 9.79 20.12
N SER A 72 -8.26 10.80 20.62
CA SER A 72 -9.11 11.65 19.78
C SER A 72 -8.29 12.49 18.80
N ALA A 73 -7.17 13.07 19.27
CA ALA A 73 -6.25 13.83 18.43
C ALA A 73 -5.56 12.94 17.39
N PHE A 74 -5.18 11.72 17.79
CA PHE A 74 -4.65 10.70 16.88
C PHE A 74 -5.64 10.38 15.77
N HIS A 75 -6.88 10.00 16.14
CA HIS A 75 -7.87 9.57 15.19
C HIS A 75 -8.26 10.68 14.20
N ALA A 76 -8.46 11.91 14.69
CA ALA A 76 -8.75 13.06 13.84
C ALA A 76 -7.61 13.36 12.85
N LEU A 77 -6.36 13.32 13.30
CA LEU A 77 -5.19 13.56 12.46
C LEU A 77 -5.05 12.51 11.37
N VAL A 78 -5.13 11.23 11.73
CA VAL A 78 -4.98 10.10 10.79
C VAL A 78 -6.11 10.12 9.77
N THR A 79 -7.36 10.25 10.24
CA THR A 79 -8.54 10.27 9.37
C THR A 79 -8.47 11.43 8.37
N PHE A 80 -8.24 12.66 8.85
CA PHE A 80 -8.09 13.82 7.98
C PHE A 80 -6.96 13.64 6.97
N THR A 81 -5.80 13.13 7.41
CA THR A 81 -4.64 12.99 6.51
C THR A 81 -4.91 11.96 5.44
N LEU A 82 -5.49 10.80 5.79
CA LEU A 82 -5.88 9.80 4.79
C LEU A 82 -6.96 10.33 3.85
N GLU A 83 -7.88 11.15 4.36
CA GLU A 83 -8.91 11.77 3.54
C GLU A 83 -8.33 12.78 2.57
N GLU A 84 -7.72 13.84 3.07
CA GLU A 84 -7.47 15.01 2.24
C GLU A 84 -6.14 14.95 1.47
N MET A 85 -5.23 14.02 1.78
CA MET A 85 -3.87 14.10 1.22
C MET A 85 -3.81 13.96 -0.30
N ASP A 86 -4.62 13.10 -0.94
CA ASP A 86 -4.65 13.02 -2.41
C ASP A 86 -5.03 14.38 -3.02
N THR A 87 -6.09 15.00 -2.49
CA THR A 87 -6.58 16.32 -2.88
C THR A 87 -5.53 17.40 -2.64
N ILE A 88 -4.90 17.42 -1.46
CA ILE A 88 -3.88 18.39 -1.09
C ILE A 88 -2.65 18.27 -2.01
N LEU A 89 -2.17 17.06 -2.29
CA LEU A 89 -1.03 16.84 -3.18
C LEU A 89 -1.35 17.28 -4.62
N ARG A 90 -2.57 17.04 -5.11
CA ARG A 90 -3.03 17.54 -6.42
C ARG A 90 -3.11 19.07 -6.44
N GLY A 91 -3.66 19.68 -5.40
CA GLY A 91 -3.74 21.14 -5.25
C GLY A 91 -2.37 21.81 -5.25
N LEU A 92 -1.38 21.24 -4.56
CA LEU A 92 0.01 21.71 -4.59
C LEU A 92 0.64 21.65 -5.99
N LEU A 93 0.19 20.69 -6.81
CA LEU A 93 0.58 20.54 -8.22
C LEU A 93 -0.25 21.42 -9.17
N GLY A 94 -1.21 22.19 -8.66
CA GLY A 94 -2.09 23.05 -9.45
C GLY A 94 -3.16 22.28 -10.22
N SER A 95 -3.49 21.06 -9.78
CA SER A 95 -4.54 20.23 -10.38
C SER A 95 -5.76 20.17 -9.46
N PRO A 96 -6.99 20.18 -10.02
CA PRO A 96 -8.19 20.02 -9.22
C PRO A 96 -8.27 18.63 -8.57
N PRO A 97 -9.13 18.46 -7.55
CA PRO A 97 -9.51 17.13 -7.08
C PRO A 97 -10.06 16.30 -8.23
N ALA A 98 -9.83 14.99 -8.23
CA ALA A 98 -10.41 14.11 -9.23
C ALA A 98 -11.93 14.03 -9.03
N GLY A 99 -12.72 14.27 -10.08
CA GLY A 99 -14.18 14.14 -10.04
C GLY A 99 -14.66 12.70 -10.17
N HIS A 100 -13.83 11.83 -10.73
CA HIS A 100 -14.11 10.40 -10.91
C HIS A 100 -12.85 9.54 -10.63
N PRO A 101 -12.99 8.29 -10.13
CA PRO A 101 -11.85 7.39 -9.93
C PRO A 101 -10.97 7.19 -11.17
N ASP A 102 -11.52 7.23 -12.37
CA ASP A 102 -10.73 7.10 -13.61
C ASP A 102 -9.88 8.34 -13.90
N GLU A 103 -10.37 9.54 -13.59
CA GLU A 103 -9.54 10.76 -13.63
C GLU A 103 -8.42 10.69 -12.60
N ALA A 104 -8.73 10.15 -11.40
CA ALA A 104 -7.73 9.95 -10.37
C ALA A 104 -6.59 9.06 -10.90
N ARG A 105 -6.92 7.95 -11.59
CA ARG A 105 -5.98 6.99 -12.19
C ARG A 105 -5.12 7.57 -13.29
N MET A 106 -5.66 8.44 -14.14
CA MET A 106 -4.95 9.01 -15.29
C MET A 106 -3.98 10.14 -14.90
N PHE A 107 -4.03 10.62 -13.67
CA PHE A 107 -3.17 11.69 -13.21
C PHE A 107 -1.70 11.28 -13.28
N LYS A 108 -0.83 12.19 -13.73
CA LYS A 108 0.62 11.96 -13.85
C LYS A 108 1.38 12.96 -12.99
N PRO A 109 1.54 12.70 -11.67
CA PRO A 109 2.17 13.65 -10.75
C PRO A 109 3.59 14.04 -11.18
N HIS A 110 4.37 13.06 -11.65
CA HIS A 110 5.77 13.23 -12.06
C HIS A 110 5.96 14.12 -13.29
N GLN A 111 4.89 14.40 -14.04
CA GLN A 111 4.91 15.27 -15.23
C GLN A 111 4.51 16.72 -14.90
N GLN A 112 4.11 16.99 -13.66
CA GLN A 112 3.69 18.31 -13.24
C GLN A 112 4.90 19.20 -12.95
N THR A 113 4.81 20.48 -13.30
CA THR A 113 5.92 21.45 -13.16
C THR A 113 6.44 21.60 -11.72
N ARG A 114 5.54 21.44 -10.74
CA ARG A 114 5.86 21.56 -9.30
C ARG A 114 6.28 20.23 -8.66
N TRP A 115 6.40 19.14 -9.42
CA TRP A 115 6.66 17.79 -8.89
C TRP A 115 7.82 17.73 -7.90
N LYS A 116 8.98 18.31 -8.24
CA LYS A 116 10.18 18.28 -7.38
C LYS A 116 9.95 18.83 -5.96
N LYS A 117 8.97 19.73 -5.77
CA LYS A 117 8.62 20.29 -4.45
C LYS A 117 7.65 19.39 -3.68
N VAL A 118 6.79 18.67 -4.39
CA VAL A 118 5.71 17.83 -3.83
C VAL A 118 6.16 16.39 -3.62
N GLU A 119 7.11 15.90 -4.43
CA GLU A 119 7.65 14.54 -4.38
C GLU A 119 8.05 14.09 -2.97
N PRO A 120 8.80 14.87 -2.16
CA PRO A 120 9.17 14.45 -0.81
C PRO A 120 7.95 14.32 0.12
N LEU A 121 6.92 15.14 -0.09
CA LEU A 121 5.67 15.11 0.69
C LEU A 121 4.86 13.86 0.33
N ALA A 122 4.72 13.57 -0.97
CA ALA A 122 4.07 12.36 -1.45
C ALA A 122 4.79 11.10 -0.94
N LYS A 123 6.12 11.07 -1.02
CA LYS A 123 6.93 9.96 -0.50
C LYS A 123 6.72 9.75 0.99
N SER A 124 6.73 10.84 1.78
CA SER A 124 6.49 10.78 3.23
C SER A 124 5.09 10.25 3.53
N PHE A 125 4.06 10.76 2.87
CA PHE A 125 2.69 10.30 3.08
C PHE A 125 2.55 8.81 2.79
N LEU A 126 2.97 8.37 1.59
CA LEU A 126 2.82 6.98 1.16
C LEU A 126 3.63 6.02 2.03
N GLY A 127 4.84 6.42 2.42
CA GLY A 127 5.71 5.63 3.30
C GLY A 127 5.11 5.44 4.70
N ASN A 128 4.69 6.53 5.33
CA ASN A 128 4.09 6.49 6.67
C ASN A 128 2.74 5.76 6.66
N THR A 129 1.96 5.91 5.59
CA THR A 129 0.68 5.19 5.42
C THR A 129 0.89 3.68 5.28
N LEU A 130 1.93 3.26 4.55
CA LEU A 130 2.29 1.85 4.47
C LEU A 130 2.77 1.31 5.83
N HIS A 131 3.55 2.09 6.57
CA HIS A 131 3.97 1.70 7.92
C HIS A 131 2.75 1.53 8.83
N LEU A 132 1.86 2.52 8.87
CA LEU A 132 0.62 2.48 9.65
C LEU A 132 -0.22 1.24 9.31
N LEU A 133 -0.39 0.92 8.02
CA LEU A 133 -1.12 -0.29 7.59
C LEU A 133 -0.52 -1.58 8.17
N GLY A 134 0.80 -1.63 8.40
CA GLY A 134 1.46 -2.78 9.03
C GLY A 134 1.22 -2.91 10.53
N GLN A 135 0.85 -1.81 11.20
CA GLN A 135 0.61 -1.75 12.64
C GLN A 135 -0.89 -1.85 13.00
N LEU A 136 -1.78 -1.64 12.02
CA LEU A 136 -3.22 -1.69 12.27
C LEU A 136 -3.70 -3.11 12.55
N THR A 137 -4.40 -3.26 13.68
CA THR A 137 -5.13 -4.48 14.04
C THR A 137 -6.62 -4.39 13.77
N ASP A 138 -7.16 -3.17 13.64
CA ASP A 138 -8.56 -2.92 13.28
C ASP A 138 -8.78 -3.15 11.77
N PRO A 139 -9.60 -4.15 11.38
CA PRO A 139 -9.92 -4.41 9.98
C PRO A 139 -10.63 -3.23 9.30
N ASP A 140 -11.45 -2.48 10.00
CA ASP A 140 -12.25 -1.39 9.43
C ASP A 140 -11.36 -0.20 9.10
N MET A 141 -10.45 0.15 10.02
CA MET A 141 -9.43 1.16 9.77
C MET A 141 -8.48 0.74 8.63
N SER A 142 -8.12 -0.53 8.55
CA SER A 142 -7.29 -1.06 7.45
C SER A 142 -7.99 -0.94 6.10
N ARG A 143 -9.30 -1.25 6.04
CA ARG A 143 -10.12 -1.06 4.84
C ARG A 143 -10.20 0.42 4.44
N PHE A 144 -10.49 1.29 5.41
CA PHE A 144 -10.55 2.73 5.18
C PHE A 144 -9.24 3.28 4.64
N LEU A 145 -8.11 2.95 5.28
CA LEU A 145 -6.78 3.35 4.84
C LEU A 145 -6.48 2.90 3.41
N MET A 146 -6.74 1.63 3.08
CA MET A 146 -6.53 1.12 1.72
C MET A 146 -7.43 1.81 0.69
N ALA A 147 -8.67 2.14 1.04
CA ALA A 147 -9.58 2.89 0.17
C ALA A 147 -9.05 4.29 -0.14
N ARG A 148 -8.53 4.99 0.88
CA ARG A 148 -7.89 6.30 0.69
C ARG A 148 -6.58 6.21 -0.11
N LEU A 149 -5.75 5.22 0.20
CA LEU A 149 -4.49 4.97 -0.53
C LEU A 149 -4.75 4.66 -2.01
N ASN A 150 -5.89 4.04 -2.34
CA ASN A 150 -6.29 3.73 -3.70
C ASN A 150 -6.43 4.99 -4.58
N ALA A 151 -6.93 6.10 -4.04
CA ALA A 151 -7.01 7.37 -4.77
C ALA A 151 -5.61 7.93 -5.09
N SER A 152 -4.65 7.68 -4.20
CA SER A 152 -3.26 8.15 -4.30
C SER A 152 -2.33 7.26 -5.13
N VAL A 153 -2.84 6.19 -5.76
CA VAL A 153 -2.01 5.27 -6.57
C VAL A 153 -1.08 5.97 -7.57
N PRO A 154 -1.49 7.01 -8.32
CA PRO A 154 -0.59 7.66 -9.29
C PRO A 154 0.70 8.23 -8.68
N PHE A 155 0.69 8.61 -7.40
CA PHE A 155 1.87 9.13 -6.71
C PHE A 155 2.95 8.05 -6.49
N PHE A 156 2.59 6.77 -6.50
CA PHE A 156 3.56 5.66 -6.42
C PHE A 156 4.44 5.53 -7.67
N HIS A 157 4.06 6.15 -8.80
CA HIS A 157 4.78 6.03 -10.06
C HIS A 157 6.28 6.35 -9.93
N ALA A 158 6.63 7.31 -9.08
CA ALA A 158 8.02 7.73 -8.85
C ALA A 158 8.79 6.88 -7.82
N PHE A 159 8.12 5.95 -7.12
CA PHE A 159 8.66 5.30 -5.92
C PHE A 159 8.65 3.78 -6.03
N GLU A 160 9.39 3.24 -6.97
CA GLU A 160 9.43 1.81 -7.29
C GLU A 160 9.72 0.88 -6.07
N ARG A 161 10.58 1.30 -5.12
CA ARG A 161 10.79 0.55 -3.87
C ARG A 161 9.51 0.50 -3.01
N LEU A 162 8.79 1.61 -2.93
CA LEU A 162 7.58 1.75 -2.13
C LEU A 162 6.41 1.03 -2.78
N THR A 163 6.30 1.10 -4.11
CA THR A 163 5.35 0.31 -4.92
C THR A 163 5.48 -1.17 -4.61
N ARG A 164 6.70 -1.73 -4.66
CA ARG A 164 6.94 -3.14 -4.34
C ARG A 164 6.55 -3.51 -2.92
N LYS A 165 6.94 -2.70 -1.94
CA LYS A 165 6.61 -2.98 -0.52
C LYS A 165 5.10 -2.94 -0.28
N THR A 166 4.42 -1.95 -0.84
CA THR A 166 2.97 -1.79 -0.73
C THR A 166 2.25 -2.96 -1.38
N LEU A 167 2.62 -3.32 -2.62
CA LEU A 167 2.05 -4.46 -3.31
C LEU A 167 2.23 -5.76 -2.51
N LYS A 168 3.41 -5.99 -1.91
CA LYS A 168 3.66 -7.15 -1.06
C LYS A 168 2.74 -7.18 0.18
N ALA A 169 2.59 -6.05 0.87
CA ALA A 169 1.73 -5.96 2.06
C ALA A 169 0.26 -6.23 1.71
N VAL A 170 -0.25 -5.57 0.66
CA VAL A 170 -1.64 -5.72 0.23
C VAL A 170 -1.93 -7.12 -0.32
N LEU A 171 -0.96 -7.76 -1.00
CA LEU A 171 -1.07 -9.16 -1.41
C LEU A 171 -1.18 -10.13 -0.23
N ALA A 172 -0.50 -9.85 0.89
CA ALA A 172 -0.66 -10.67 2.09
C ALA A 172 -2.10 -10.54 2.64
N LEU A 173 -2.61 -9.32 2.75
CA LEU A 173 -4.00 -9.06 3.17
C LEU A 173 -5.04 -9.67 2.24
N PHE A 174 -4.79 -9.68 0.92
CA PHE A 174 -5.65 -10.38 -0.05
C PHE A 174 -5.69 -11.90 0.17
N GLY A 175 -4.56 -12.50 0.55
CA GLY A 175 -4.45 -13.94 0.75
C GLY A 175 -5.01 -14.44 2.08
N SER A 176 -4.90 -13.65 3.15
CA SER A 176 -5.22 -14.07 4.52
C SER A 176 -6.27 -13.24 5.25
N GLY A 177 -6.64 -12.06 4.73
CA GLY A 177 -7.58 -11.16 5.39
C GLY A 177 -9.01 -11.70 5.46
N GLU A 178 -9.86 -11.01 6.21
CA GLU A 178 -11.31 -11.28 6.21
C GLU A 178 -11.95 -10.82 4.88
N PRO A 179 -13.16 -11.30 4.51
CA PRO A 179 -13.73 -11.06 3.18
C PRO A 179 -13.73 -9.59 2.73
N ALA A 180 -14.16 -8.66 3.59
CA ALA A 180 -14.17 -7.23 3.26
C ALA A 180 -12.76 -6.65 3.06
N LEU A 181 -11.78 -7.12 3.83
CA LEU A 181 -10.38 -6.70 3.71
C LEU A 181 -9.75 -7.23 2.42
N ARG A 182 -10.09 -8.46 2.01
CA ARG A 182 -9.65 -9.03 0.73
C ARG A 182 -10.20 -8.26 -0.46
N VAL A 183 -11.48 -7.90 -0.44
CA VAL A 183 -12.10 -7.07 -1.48
C VAL A 183 -11.36 -5.75 -1.61
N GLN A 184 -11.12 -5.07 -0.48
CA GLN A 184 -10.41 -3.80 -0.52
C GLN A 184 -8.95 -3.97 -1.01
N SER A 185 -8.30 -5.06 -0.62
CA SER A 185 -6.94 -5.38 -1.06
C SER A 185 -6.87 -5.59 -2.59
N ILE A 186 -7.79 -6.37 -3.18
CA ILE A 186 -7.78 -6.60 -4.62
C ILE A 186 -8.12 -5.34 -5.42
N LEU A 187 -8.99 -4.47 -4.91
CA LEU A 187 -9.28 -3.17 -5.54
C LEU A 187 -8.02 -2.30 -5.65
N LEU A 188 -7.23 -2.25 -4.57
CA LEU A 188 -5.95 -1.52 -4.56
C LEU A 188 -4.91 -2.19 -5.48
N ILE A 189 -4.78 -3.52 -5.43
CA ILE A 189 -3.86 -4.27 -6.32
C ILE A 189 -4.20 -4.02 -7.80
N ARG A 190 -5.47 -4.13 -8.17
CA ARG A 190 -5.95 -3.90 -9.55
C ARG A 190 -5.63 -2.49 -10.01
N ASN A 191 -5.84 -1.50 -9.13
CA ASN A 191 -5.55 -0.12 -9.46
C ASN A 191 -4.04 0.13 -9.65
N MET A 192 -3.21 -0.38 -8.74
CA MET A 192 -1.75 -0.33 -8.87
C MET A 192 -1.28 -1.00 -10.17
N ALA A 193 -1.83 -2.17 -10.51
CA ALA A 193 -1.48 -2.90 -11.73
C ALA A 193 -1.87 -2.14 -13.01
N ALA A 194 -3.00 -1.42 -13.00
CA ALA A 194 -3.49 -0.68 -14.16
C ALA A 194 -2.78 0.68 -14.37
N VAL A 195 -2.36 1.35 -13.28
CA VAL A 195 -1.84 2.73 -13.32
C VAL A 195 -0.31 2.79 -13.33
N LEU A 196 0.34 1.87 -12.61
CA LEU A 196 1.79 1.95 -12.38
C LEU A 196 2.58 1.27 -13.50
N PRO A 197 3.80 1.76 -13.78
CA PRO A 197 4.56 1.28 -14.91
C PRO A 197 5.03 -0.17 -14.69
N PRO A 198 5.47 -0.86 -15.76
CA PRO A 198 6.13 -2.14 -15.63
C PRO A 198 7.29 -2.09 -14.62
N PRO A 199 7.51 -3.15 -13.85
CA PRO A 199 6.85 -4.47 -13.94
C PRO A 199 5.71 -4.64 -12.92
N THR A 200 4.95 -3.58 -12.58
CA THR A 200 3.93 -3.66 -11.51
C THR A 200 2.81 -4.65 -11.83
N LEU A 201 2.26 -4.62 -13.05
CA LEU A 201 1.24 -5.58 -13.50
C LEU A 201 1.73 -7.03 -13.38
N GLU A 202 2.92 -7.33 -13.87
CA GLU A 202 3.51 -8.68 -13.79
C GLU A 202 3.61 -9.17 -12.34
N ARG A 203 4.09 -8.31 -11.43
CA ARG A 203 4.19 -8.66 -10.00
C ARG A 203 2.82 -8.86 -9.37
N ALA A 204 1.84 -8.02 -9.72
CA ALA A 204 0.47 -8.14 -9.23
C ALA A 204 -0.15 -9.46 -9.70
N ALA A 205 -0.07 -9.78 -11.00
CA ALA A 205 -0.57 -11.01 -11.58
C ALA A 205 0.04 -12.26 -10.93
N LYS A 206 1.38 -12.32 -10.85
CA LYS A 206 2.09 -13.43 -10.17
C LYS A 206 1.71 -13.53 -8.69
N GLY A 207 1.57 -12.40 -8.01
CA GLY A 207 1.21 -12.34 -6.60
C GLY A 207 -0.19 -12.85 -6.33
N VAL A 208 -1.19 -12.37 -7.09
CA VAL A 208 -2.60 -12.77 -6.95
C VAL A 208 -2.76 -14.25 -7.27
N TYR A 209 -2.13 -14.75 -8.34
CA TYR A 209 -2.12 -16.18 -8.65
C TYR A 209 -1.49 -17.01 -7.53
N ARG A 210 -0.36 -16.56 -6.97
CA ARG A 210 0.29 -17.26 -5.85
C ARG A 210 -0.61 -17.35 -4.61
N GLN A 211 -1.31 -16.28 -4.27
CA GLN A 211 -2.24 -16.29 -3.15
C GLN A 211 -3.45 -17.20 -3.42
N PHE A 212 -3.99 -17.17 -4.64
CA PHE A 212 -5.04 -18.09 -5.07
C PHE A 212 -4.59 -19.54 -4.93
N ALA A 213 -3.45 -19.92 -5.52
CA ALA A 213 -2.95 -21.29 -5.49
C ALA A 213 -2.70 -21.79 -4.06
N ALA A 214 -2.23 -20.92 -3.15
CA ALA A 214 -2.04 -21.26 -1.75
C ALA A 214 -3.37 -21.57 -1.02
N ASN A 215 -4.45 -20.84 -1.35
CA ASN A 215 -5.77 -21.02 -0.75
C ASN A 215 -6.59 -22.14 -1.43
N ALA A 216 -6.31 -22.47 -2.69
CA ALA A 216 -7.03 -23.48 -3.46
C ALA A 216 -6.56 -24.93 -3.17
N LYS A 217 -5.51 -25.12 -2.37
CA LYS A 217 -4.94 -26.46 -2.09
C LYS A 217 -5.89 -27.40 -1.35
N PHE A 218 -6.75 -26.86 -0.49
CA PHE A 218 -7.72 -27.63 0.28
C PHE A 218 -9.10 -26.96 0.21
N ILE A 219 -9.98 -27.53 -0.62
CA ILE A 219 -11.32 -27.01 -0.83
C ILE A 219 -12.32 -27.81 0.01
N ASN A 220 -13.16 -27.11 0.76
CA ASN A 220 -14.30 -27.66 1.50
C ASN A 220 -15.52 -26.74 1.31
N ALA A 221 -16.65 -27.07 1.94
CA ALA A 221 -17.89 -26.29 1.81
C ALA A 221 -17.74 -24.83 2.28
N GLU A 222 -16.83 -24.55 3.21
CA GLU A 222 -16.59 -23.20 3.74
C GLU A 222 -15.59 -22.40 2.90
N SER A 223 -14.61 -23.06 2.27
CA SER A 223 -13.57 -22.39 1.48
C SER A 223 -13.91 -22.22 0.00
N ILE A 224 -14.95 -22.89 -0.52
CA ILE A 224 -15.28 -22.87 -1.94
C ILE A 224 -15.66 -21.47 -2.44
N GLU A 225 -16.49 -20.72 -1.71
CA GLU A 225 -16.91 -19.36 -2.11
C GLU A 225 -15.71 -18.41 -2.21
N HIS A 226 -14.80 -18.53 -1.25
CA HIS A 226 -13.54 -17.81 -1.25
C HIS A 226 -12.70 -18.17 -2.48
N VAL A 227 -12.48 -19.46 -2.77
CA VAL A 227 -11.68 -19.89 -3.93
C VAL A 227 -12.30 -19.41 -5.25
N VAL A 228 -13.62 -19.41 -5.36
CA VAL A 228 -14.34 -18.84 -6.52
C VAL A 228 -14.08 -17.34 -6.63
N PHE A 229 -14.22 -16.58 -5.55
CA PHE A 229 -13.90 -15.15 -5.52
C PHE A 229 -12.45 -14.88 -5.97
N MET A 230 -11.47 -15.64 -5.47
CA MET A 230 -10.07 -15.48 -5.86
C MET A 230 -9.84 -15.83 -7.33
N THR A 231 -10.59 -16.80 -7.88
CA THR A 231 -10.54 -17.13 -9.31
C THR A 231 -11.00 -15.93 -10.15
N THR A 232 -12.11 -15.28 -9.78
CA THR A 232 -12.57 -14.04 -10.43
C THR A 232 -11.50 -12.95 -10.32
N CYS A 233 -10.85 -12.80 -9.17
CA CYS A 233 -9.77 -11.83 -8.98
C CYS A 233 -8.56 -12.11 -9.89
N VAL A 234 -8.18 -13.38 -10.07
CA VAL A 234 -7.12 -13.77 -11.03
C VAL A 234 -7.52 -13.36 -12.45
N CYS A 235 -8.74 -13.67 -12.88
CA CYS A 235 -9.24 -13.29 -14.21
C CYS A 235 -9.22 -11.77 -14.41
N GLU A 236 -9.69 -10.99 -13.42
CA GLU A 236 -9.70 -9.53 -13.48
C GLU A 236 -8.30 -8.93 -13.65
N ILE A 237 -7.31 -9.43 -12.92
CA ILE A 237 -5.93 -8.92 -13.01
C ILE A 237 -5.28 -9.31 -14.34
N TYR A 238 -5.44 -10.55 -14.77
CA TYR A 238 -4.91 -11.01 -16.07
C TYR A 238 -5.63 -10.36 -17.26
N GLY A 239 -6.86 -9.89 -17.06
CA GLY A 239 -7.65 -9.16 -18.04
C GLY A 239 -7.19 -7.73 -18.28
N LEU A 240 -6.32 -7.15 -17.42
CA LEU A 240 -5.85 -5.77 -17.57
C LEU A 240 -5.00 -5.56 -18.83
N ASP A 241 -4.18 -6.54 -19.19
CA ASP A 241 -3.40 -6.56 -20.43
C ASP A 241 -3.20 -8.02 -20.87
N GLN A 242 -3.92 -8.42 -21.92
CA GLN A 242 -3.89 -9.80 -22.42
C GLN A 242 -2.51 -10.18 -22.99
N ASN A 243 -1.79 -9.23 -23.60
CA ASN A 243 -0.50 -9.50 -24.23
C ASN A 243 0.55 -9.84 -23.17
N GLN A 244 0.63 -9.04 -22.10
CA GLN A 244 1.55 -9.31 -21.00
C GLN A 244 1.13 -10.56 -20.22
N SER A 245 -0.17 -10.71 -19.96
CA SER A 245 -0.70 -11.76 -19.10
C SER A 245 -0.69 -13.15 -19.75
N TYR A 246 -0.75 -13.24 -21.08
CA TYR A 246 -0.72 -14.52 -21.81
C TYR A 246 0.53 -15.35 -21.46
N SER A 247 1.70 -14.73 -21.49
CA SER A 247 2.98 -15.43 -21.20
C SER A 247 3.03 -15.99 -19.77
N LEU A 248 2.48 -15.24 -18.81
CA LEU A 248 2.36 -15.64 -17.41
C LEU A 248 1.38 -16.80 -17.23
N ALA A 249 0.18 -16.67 -17.83
CA ALA A 249 -0.85 -17.69 -17.77
C ALA A 249 -0.36 -19.01 -18.38
N PHE A 250 0.25 -18.93 -19.56
CA PHE A 250 0.80 -20.10 -20.25
C PHE A 250 1.84 -20.84 -19.40
N THR A 251 2.68 -20.10 -18.66
CA THR A 251 3.67 -20.69 -17.74
C THR A 251 2.99 -21.50 -16.64
N TYR A 252 1.95 -20.95 -16.02
CA TYR A 252 1.22 -21.63 -14.94
C TYR A 252 0.40 -22.82 -15.44
N VAL A 253 -0.23 -22.73 -16.61
CA VAL A 253 -0.92 -23.86 -17.26
C VAL A 253 0.06 -25.00 -17.55
N ARG A 254 1.26 -24.70 -18.06
CA ARG A 254 2.29 -25.70 -18.31
C ARG A 254 2.79 -26.36 -17.02
N GLN A 255 2.95 -25.58 -15.94
CA GLN A 255 3.33 -26.12 -14.63
C GLN A 255 2.26 -27.08 -14.10
N LEU A 256 0.98 -26.69 -14.16
CA LEU A 256 -0.13 -27.55 -13.77
C LEU A 256 -0.19 -28.84 -14.59
N ALA A 257 -0.02 -28.75 -15.91
CA ALA A 257 0.01 -29.93 -16.78
C ALA A 257 1.16 -30.90 -16.41
N SER A 258 2.31 -30.37 -15.99
CA SER A 258 3.43 -31.18 -15.50
C SER A 258 3.11 -31.87 -14.17
N LEU A 259 2.48 -31.15 -13.23
CA LEU A 259 2.05 -31.70 -11.94
C LEU A 259 1.01 -32.81 -12.13
N LEU A 260 -0.01 -32.58 -12.98
CA LEU A 260 -1.02 -33.56 -13.34
C LEU A 260 -0.42 -34.82 -13.96
N ARG A 261 0.52 -34.66 -14.90
CA ARG A 261 1.24 -35.79 -15.49
C ARG A 261 1.99 -36.59 -14.42
N GLY A 262 2.66 -35.91 -13.49
CA GLY A 262 3.35 -36.54 -12.37
C GLY A 262 2.42 -37.33 -11.44
N ALA A 263 1.23 -36.79 -11.13
CA ALA A 263 0.22 -37.48 -10.32
C ALA A 263 -0.36 -38.72 -11.01
N LEU A 264 -0.55 -38.66 -12.33
CA LEU A 264 -1.04 -39.79 -13.13
C LEU A 264 0.00 -40.92 -13.26
N THR A 265 1.29 -40.58 -13.36
CA THR A 265 2.38 -41.57 -13.51
C THR A 265 2.83 -42.15 -12.18
N ASN A 266 3.06 -41.30 -11.18
CA ASN A 266 3.61 -41.68 -9.88
C ASN A 266 2.51 -41.56 -8.82
N LYS A 267 1.55 -42.51 -8.80
CA LYS A 267 0.29 -42.54 -8.00
C LYS A 267 0.46 -42.52 -6.46
N SER A 268 1.43 -41.76 -5.94
CA SER A 268 1.69 -41.53 -4.54
C SER A 268 0.77 -40.46 -3.99
N LYS A 269 0.52 -40.50 -2.68
CA LYS A 269 -0.27 -39.48 -1.98
C LYS A 269 0.36 -38.08 -2.10
N GLU A 270 1.68 -38.01 -2.20
CA GLU A 270 2.42 -36.76 -2.37
C GLU A 270 2.21 -36.15 -3.75
N ALA A 271 2.23 -36.97 -4.80
CA ALA A 271 1.99 -36.51 -6.16
C ALA A 271 0.56 -35.99 -6.35
N PHE A 272 -0.44 -36.66 -5.74
CA PHE A 272 -1.82 -36.16 -5.75
C PHE A 272 -2.00 -34.86 -4.96
N ARG A 273 -1.23 -34.65 -3.87
CA ARG A 273 -1.28 -33.42 -3.05
C ARG A 273 -0.52 -32.23 -3.66
N ALA A 274 0.29 -32.48 -4.68
CA ALA A 274 1.08 -31.45 -5.36
C ALA A 274 0.32 -30.78 -6.52
N VAL A 275 -0.75 -31.40 -7.00
CA VAL A 275 -1.74 -30.84 -7.93
C VAL A 275 -2.66 -29.90 -7.17
#